data_AF-A0A662LEE7-F1
#
_entry.id   AF-A0A662LEE7-F1
#
_cell.length_a   1.000
_cell.length_b   1.000
_cell.length_c   1.000
_cell.angle_alpha   90.00
_cell.angle_beta   90.00
_cell.angle_gamma   90.00
#
_symmetry.space_group_name_H-M   'P 1'
#
loop_
_entity.id
_entity.type
_entity.pdbx_description
1 polymer ?
#
loop_
_entity_poly.entity_id
_entity_poly.type
_entity_poly.pdbx_seq_one_letter_code
_entity_poly.pdbx_strand_id
1 'polypeptide(L)'
;MDLIAKAKNMRAILYLKEENDDFIKFVLKYNRRRSVGVPDFMEMLEGKCFVSLEVPKKAEKFYAKLNKEGKAIFLAMLYIAPILTTPSCLKHFEKYEIMPIMAKKKLDIREGLRHLRIAEYSMLDYRLGNEEELKKYVARDLRRFWRIKGKDIKVGSYCSISIPKRISDIVRGYAVVIGVEI
;
A
#
# COMPACT_ATOMS: atom_id res chain seq x y z
N MET A 1 -22.35 -5.27 0.73
CA MET A 1 -21.57 -4.41 1.64
C MET A 1 -20.76 -3.45 0.78
N ASP A 2 -20.82 -2.14 1.03
CA ASP A 2 -20.25 -1.12 0.14
C ASP A 2 -18.71 -1.11 0.21
N LEU A 3 -18.05 -1.43 -0.91
CA LEU A 3 -16.59 -1.42 -1.05
C LEU A 3 -16.01 -0.03 -0.70
N ILE A 4 -16.77 1.03 -0.94
CA ILE A 4 -16.37 2.41 -0.65
C ILE A 4 -16.32 2.65 0.87
N ALA A 5 -17.27 2.10 1.63
CA ALA A 5 -17.26 2.19 3.09
C ALA A 5 -16.08 1.40 3.70
N LYS A 6 -15.76 0.21 3.17
CA LYS A 6 -14.57 -0.55 3.58
C LYS A 6 -13.27 0.19 3.24
N ALA A 7 -13.18 0.79 2.05
CA ALA A 7 -12.01 1.57 1.62
C ALA A 7 -11.75 2.77 2.55
N LYS A 8 -12.79 3.49 2.97
CA LYS A 8 -12.66 4.66 3.88
C LYS A 8 -12.06 4.32 5.24
N ASN A 9 -12.24 3.09 5.75
CA ASN A 9 -11.67 2.68 7.03
C ASN A 9 -10.32 1.94 6.89
N MET A 10 -9.92 1.56 5.67
CA MET A 10 -8.73 0.77 5.40
C MET A 10 -7.46 1.60 5.54
N ARG A 11 -6.64 1.31 6.54
CA ARG A 11 -5.42 2.06 6.84
C ARG A 11 -4.23 1.60 5.99
N ALA A 12 -4.13 0.31 5.78
CA ALA A 12 -3.08 -0.28 4.98
C ALA A 12 -3.49 -1.67 4.49
N ILE A 13 -2.80 -2.13 3.45
CA ILE A 13 -2.71 -3.53 3.10
C ILE A 13 -1.40 -4.07 3.68
N LEU A 14 -1.47 -5.14 4.44
CA LEU A 14 -0.27 -5.77 5.01
C LEU A 14 0.45 -6.57 3.94
N TYR A 15 1.77 -6.48 3.91
CA TYR A 15 2.60 -7.41 3.15
C TYR A 15 3.81 -7.78 4.00
N LEU A 16 3.96 -9.08 4.27
CA LEU A 16 5.13 -9.65 4.91
C LEU A 16 5.55 -10.88 4.10
N LYS A 17 6.86 -11.07 3.91
CA LYS A 17 7.39 -12.27 3.24
C LYS A 17 7.22 -13.51 4.10
N GLU A 18 7.51 -13.32 5.39
CA GLU A 18 7.47 -14.31 6.47
C GLU A 18 6.75 -13.65 7.64
N GLU A 19 6.11 -14.46 8.47
CA GLU A 19 5.42 -13.96 9.66
C GLU A 19 6.42 -13.27 10.59
N ASN A 20 6.00 -12.14 11.16
CA ASN A 20 6.84 -11.34 12.05
C ASN A 20 5.97 -10.82 13.19
N ASP A 21 6.00 -11.54 14.31
CA ASP A 21 5.16 -11.27 15.48
C ASP A 21 5.31 -9.85 16.01
N ASP A 22 6.54 -9.32 16.04
CA ASP A 22 6.80 -7.97 16.54
C ASP A 22 6.19 -6.93 15.60
N PHE A 23 6.25 -7.17 14.29
CA PHE A 23 5.57 -6.34 13.30
C PHE A 23 4.05 -6.42 13.43
N ILE A 24 3.51 -7.62 13.64
CA ILE A 24 2.07 -7.82 13.85
C ILE A 24 1.59 -7.11 15.11
N LYS A 25 2.31 -7.24 16.23
CA LYS A 25 2.03 -6.54 17.50
C LYS A 25 2.08 -5.03 17.32
N PHE A 26 3.07 -4.50 16.59
CA PHE A 26 3.11 -3.09 16.21
C PHE A 26 1.87 -2.67 15.42
N VAL A 27 1.49 -3.42 14.39
CA VAL A 27 0.32 -3.09 13.57
C VAL A 27 -0.94 -3.06 14.43
N LEU A 28 -1.14 -4.04 15.30
CA LEU A 28 -2.26 -4.09 16.27
C LEU A 28 -2.25 -2.88 17.22
N LYS A 29 -1.08 -2.52 17.75
CA LYS A 29 -0.92 -1.43 18.71
C LYS A 29 -1.33 -0.09 18.13
N TYR A 30 -0.97 0.20 16.87
CA TYR A 30 -1.13 1.52 16.27
C TYR A 30 -2.32 1.67 15.32
N ASN A 31 -3.04 0.59 14.99
CA ASN A 31 -4.21 0.63 14.10
C ASN A 31 -5.52 0.23 14.80
N ARG A 32 -5.63 0.39 16.13
CA ARG A 32 -6.79 -0.06 16.94
C ARG A 32 -8.18 0.38 16.45
N ARG A 33 -8.27 1.48 15.69
CA ARG A 33 -9.53 2.07 15.22
C ARG A 33 -9.74 1.97 13.71
N ARG A 34 -8.81 1.36 12.98
CA ARG A 34 -8.86 1.27 11.53
C ARG A 34 -8.54 -0.14 11.06
N SER A 35 -9.07 -0.49 9.90
CA SER A 35 -8.84 -1.81 9.33
C SER A 35 -7.44 -1.89 8.69
N VAL A 36 -6.79 -3.04 8.83
CA VAL A 36 -5.60 -3.42 8.08
C VAL A 36 -5.95 -4.68 7.29
N GLY A 37 -5.85 -4.58 5.98
CA GLY A 37 -6.21 -5.64 5.06
C GLY A 37 -5.16 -6.74 5.07
N VAL A 38 -5.58 -7.97 5.33
CA VAL A 38 -4.73 -9.16 5.22
C VAL A 38 -5.03 -9.82 3.86
N PRO A 39 -4.05 -9.86 2.93
CA PRO A 39 -4.23 -10.52 1.64
C PRO A 39 -4.44 -12.03 1.76
N ASP A 40 -5.10 -12.62 0.77
CA ASP A 40 -5.43 -14.05 0.69
C ASP A 40 -4.21 -15.00 0.62
N PHE A 41 -3.02 -14.48 0.37
CA PHE A 41 -1.76 -15.25 0.35
C PHE A 41 -1.04 -15.29 1.70
N MET A 42 -1.59 -14.62 2.72
CA MET A 42 -1.14 -14.68 4.11
C MET A 42 -2.19 -15.42 4.94
N GLU A 43 -1.75 -16.09 5.99
CA GLU A 43 -2.68 -16.61 6.99
C GLU A 43 -3.40 -15.47 7.69
N MET A 44 -4.67 -15.70 8.04
CA MET A 44 -5.48 -14.67 8.68
C MET A 44 -4.95 -14.40 10.08
N LEU A 45 -4.54 -13.16 10.32
CA LEU A 45 -3.97 -12.74 11.59
C LEU A 45 -5.07 -12.47 12.63
N GLU A 46 -4.79 -12.81 13.88
CA GLU A 46 -5.69 -12.52 14.99
C GLU A 46 -5.66 -11.04 15.39
N GLY A 47 -6.84 -10.50 15.68
CA GLY A 47 -7.00 -9.19 16.31
C GLY A 47 -7.94 -8.24 15.55
N LYS A 48 -8.51 -7.29 16.30
CA LYS A 48 -9.66 -6.49 15.86
C LYS A 48 -9.42 -5.60 14.64
N CYS A 49 -8.18 -5.23 14.34
CA CYS A 49 -7.90 -4.39 13.17
C CYS A 49 -7.72 -5.20 11.87
N PHE A 50 -7.39 -6.49 11.95
CA PHE A 50 -7.15 -7.29 10.75
C PHE A 50 -8.46 -7.71 10.12
N VAL A 51 -8.55 -7.51 8.80
CA VAL A 51 -9.74 -7.87 8.02
C VAL A 51 -9.33 -8.60 6.76
N SER A 52 -10.12 -9.59 6.36
CA SER A 52 -10.00 -10.22 5.05
C SER A 52 -10.42 -9.24 3.95
N LEU A 53 -9.83 -9.42 2.78
CA LEU A 53 -10.07 -8.59 1.61
C LEU A 53 -10.83 -9.38 0.55
N GLU A 54 -11.81 -8.74 -0.05
CA GLU A 54 -12.67 -9.32 -1.08
C GLU A 54 -12.29 -8.72 -2.44
N VAL A 55 -12.21 -9.58 -3.46
CA VAL A 55 -11.98 -9.16 -4.84
C VAL A 55 -13.31 -9.25 -5.60
N PRO A 56 -13.75 -8.19 -6.31
CA PRO A 56 -14.97 -8.26 -7.10
C PRO A 56 -14.90 -9.35 -8.18
N LYS A 57 -16.00 -10.08 -8.41
CA LYS A 57 -16.11 -11.19 -9.39
C LYS A 57 -15.48 -10.87 -10.75
N LYS A 58 -15.70 -9.65 -11.27
CA LYS A 58 -15.14 -9.21 -12.56
C LYS A 58 -13.61 -9.15 -12.61
N ALA A 59 -12.95 -9.05 -11.46
CA ALA A 59 -11.49 -8.97 -11.33
C ALA A 59 -10.85 -10.27 -10.83
N GLU A 60 -11.60 -11.24 -10.30
CA GLU A 60 -11.08 -12.50 -9.74
C GLU A 60 -10.11 -13.22 -10.69
N LYS A 61 -10.50 -13.40 -11.97
CA LYS A 61 -9.66 -14.08 -12.98
C LYS A 61 -8.33 -13.36 -13.24
N PHE A 62 -8.30 -12.03 -13.11
CA PHE A 62 -7.06 -11.26 -13.27
C PHE A 62 -6.22 -11.36 -12.00
N TYR A 63 -6.85 -11.14 -10.84
CA TYR A 63 -6.22 -11.21 -9.53
C TYR A 63 -5.55 -12.56 -9.26
N ALA A 64 -6.20 -13.67 -9.64
CA ALA A 64 -5.66 -15.02 -9.46
C ALA A 64 -4.36 -15.28 -10.25
N LYS A 65 -4.08 -14.52 -11.30
CA LYS A 65 -2.86 -14.63 -12.11
C LYS A 65 -1.69 -13.82 -11.57
N LEU A 66 -1.95 -12.91 -10.62
CA LEU A 66 -0.92 -12.08 -10.02
C LEU A 66 -0.12 -12.89 -9.00
N ASN A 67 1.18 -12.60 -8.92
CA ASN A 67 2.00 -13.08 -7.81
C ASN A 67 1.69 -12.28 -6.53
N LYS A 68 2.32 -12.62 -5.39
CA LYS A 68 2.01 -12.01 -4.08
C LYS A 68 2.14 -10.48 -4.08
N GLU A 69 3.21 -9.93 -4.67
CA GLU A 69 3.43 -8.48 -4.73
C GLU A 69 2.41 -7.78 -5.64
N GLY A 70 2.12 -8.38 -6.81
CA GLY A 70 1.09 -7.88 -7.72
C GLY A 70 -0.29 -7.90 -7.08
N LYS A 71 -0.62 -8.96 -6.32
CA LYS A 71 -1.85 -9.03 -5.52
C LYS A 71 -1.92 -7.93 -4.48
N ALA A 72 -0.83 -7.68 -3.75
CA ALA A 72 -0.76 -6.59 -2.77
C ALA A 72 -0.98 -5.21 -3.42
N ILE A 73 -0.33 -4.94 -4.56
CA ILE A 73 -0.53 -3.70 -5.33
C ILE A 73 -1.98 -3.56 -5.81
N PHE A 74 -2.55 -4.64 -6.35
CA PHE A 74 -3.94 -4.65 -6.80
C PHE A 74 -4.90 -4.31 -5.66
N LEU A 75 -4.74 -4.95 -4.50
CA LEU A 75 -5.56 -4.72 -3.32
C LEU A 75 -5.39 -3.29 -2.80
N ALA A 76 -4.17 -2.78 -2.77
CA ALA A 76 -3.89 -1.40 -2.37
C ALA A 76 -4.60 -0.38 -3.27
N MET A 77 -4.59 -0.59 -4.58
CA MET A 77 -5.31 0.24 -5.54
C MET A 77 -6.83 0.10 -5.40
N LEU A 78 -7.34 -1.11 -5.17
CA LEU A 78 -8.76 -1.39 -5.00
C LEU A 78 -9.36 -0.73 -3.75
N TYR A 79 -8.63 -0.82 -2.63
CA TYR A 79 -9.06 -0.30 -1.33
C TYR A 79 -8.55 1.11 -1.03
N ILE A 80 -7.77 1.72 -1.95
CA ILE A 80 -7.16 3.05 -1.80
C ILE A 80 -6.39 3.15 -0.47
N ALA A 81 -5.57 2.13 -0.20
CA ALA A 81 -4.81 2.02 1.03
C ALA A 81 -3.35 1.67 0.73
N PRO A 82 -2.39 2.32 1.39
CA PRO A 82 -0.97 2.03 1.18
C PRO A 82 -0.60 0.62 1.63
N ILE A 83 0.50 0.09 1.11
CA ILE A 83 1.06 -1.18 1.56
C ILE A 83 2.01 -0.89 2.73
N LEU A 84 1.79 -1.57 3.85
CA LEU A 84 2.64 -1.50 5.03
C LEU A 84 3.48 -2.78 5.14
N THR A 85 4.79 -2.62 5.27
CA THR A 85 5.73 -3.74 5.28
C THR A 85 7.00 -3.45 6.07
N THR A 86 7.89 -4.44 6.18
CA THR A 86 9.24 -4.27 6.73
C THR A 86 10.20 -3.69 5.68
N PRO A 87 11.30 -3.02 6.07
CA PRO A 87 12.25 -2.46 5.11
C PRO A 87 12.86 -3.52 4.18
N SER A 88 13.06 -4.76 4.67
CA SER A 88 13.63 -5.86 3.89
C SER A 88 12.73 -6.32 2.73
N CYS A 89 11.42 -6.07 2.81
CA CYS A 89 10.45 -6.43 1.79
C CYS A 89 10.35 -5.42 0.65
N LEU A 90 10.90 -4.20 0.80
CA LEU A 90 10.82 -3.14 -0.22
C LEU A 90 11.39 -3.57 -1.57
N LYS A 91 12.46 -4.38 -1.55
CA LYS A 91 13.09 -4.90 -2.77
C LYS A 91 12.17 -5.79 -3.61
N HIS A 92 11.16 -6.43 -3.02
CA HIS A 92 10.23 -7.30 -3.76
C HIS A 92 9.37 -6.51 -4.76
N PHE A 93 9.18 -5.22 -4.51
CA PHE A 93 8.35 -4.34 -5.31
C PHE A 93 9.10 -3.61 -6.44
N GLU A 94 10.42 -3.77 -6.55
CA GLU A 94 11.26 -3.04 -7.52
C GLU A 94 10.80 -3.19 -8.97
N LYS A 95 10.38 -4.39 -9.36
CA LYS A 95 9.88 -4.64 -10.73
C LYS A 95 8.57 -3.90 -11.07
N TYR A 96 7.86 -3.41 -10.05
CA TYR A 96 6.63 -2.63 -10.21
C TYR A 96 6.84 -1.14 -9.93
N GLU A 97 8.07 -0.73 -9.63
CA GLU A 97 8.39 0.61 -9.18
C GLU A 97 8.27 1.63 -10.31
N ILE A 98 7.46 2.66 -10.06
CA ILE A 98 7.44 3.88 -10.85
C ILE A 98 8.54 4.82 -10.35
N MET A 99 8.64 4.95 -9.03
CA MET A 99 9.55 5.88 -8.38
C MET A 99 9.82 5.46 -6.92
N PRO A 100 11.08 5.44 -6.46
CA PRO A 100 11.41 5.16 -5.07
C PRO A 100 11.16 6.37 -4.17
N ILE A 101 10.87 6.10 -2.90
CA ILE A 101 10.84 7.11 -1.82
C ILE A 101 12.14 6.96 -1.04
N MET A 102 13.05 7.91 -1.25
CA MET A 102 14.39 7.91 -0.66
C MET A 102 14.47 8.81 0.57
N ALA A 103 15.16 8.32 1.59
CA ALA A 103 15.35 9.00 2.86
C ALA A 103 16.80 8.99 3.35
N LYS A 104 17.08 9.78 4.40
CA LYS A 104 18.39 9.82 5.07
C LYS A 104 18.61 8.62 6.00
N LYS A 105 17.53 8.04 6.51
CA LYS A 105 17.52 6.91 7.44
C LYS A 105 16.21 6.14 7.29
N LYS A 106 16.18 4.92 7.83
CA LYS A 106 14.95 4.12 7.91
C LYS A 106 13.87 4.87 8.71
N LEU A 107 12.62 4.54 8.43
CA LEU A 107 11.49 5.12 9.13
C LEU A 107 11.30 4.37 10.44
N ASP A 108 11.47 5.07 11.56
CA ASP A 108 10.97 4.61 12.84
C ASP A 108 9.43 4.56 12.83
N ILE A 109 8.85 3.99 13.88
CA ILE A 109 7.40 3.88 14.07
C ILE A 109 6.67 5.21 13.83
N ARG A 110 7.17 6.33 14.38
CA ARG A 110 6.49 7.63 14.31
C ARG A 110 6.50 8.18 12.89
N GLU A 111 7.64 8.13 12.22
CA GLU A 111 7.78 8.56 10.84
C GLU A 111 7.04 7.62 9.88
N GLY A 112 7.08 6.31 10.12
CA GLY A 112 6.33 5.31 9.37
C GLY A 112 4.83 5.58 9.38
N LEU A 113 4.23 5.76 10.56
CA LEU A 113 2.81 6.07 10.70
C LEU A 113 2.42 7.40 10.05
N ARG A 114 3.29 8.41 10.11
CA ARG A 114 3.07 9.69 9.43
C ARG A 114 3.04 9.51 7.91
N HIS A 115 4.05 8.83 7.36
CA HIS A 115 4.18 8.67 5.91
C HIS A 115 3.16 7.70 5.34
N LEU A 116 2.68 6.74 6.14
CA LEU A 116 1.51 5.93 5.80
C LEU A 116 0.25 6.80 5.61
N ARG A 117 0.06 7.84 6.43
CA ARG A 117 -1.04 8.81 6.25
C ARG A 117 -0.86 9.69 5.02
N ILE A 118 0.37 10.12 4.74
CA ILE A 118 0.68 10.90 3.53
C ILE A 118 0.39 10.06 2.28
N ALA A 119 0.82 8.79 2.29
CA ALA A 119 0.59 7.83 1.22
C ALA A 119 -0.91 7.57 0.97
N GLU A 120 -1.70 7.44 2.03
CA GLU A 120 -3.16 7.34 1.94
C GLU A 120 -3.77 8.56 1.24
N TYR A 121 -3.40 9.78 1.63
CA TYR A 121 -3.88 11.00 0.98
C TYR A 121 -3.44 11.10 -0.48
N SER A 122 -2.19 10.74 -0.76
CA SER A 122 -1.61 10.67 -2.10
C SER A 122 -2.43 9.76 -3.03
N MET A 123 -2.77 8.55 -2.58
CA MET A 123 -3.59 7.60 -3.34
C MET A 123 -5.03 8.09 -3.53
N LEU A 124 -5.64 8.67 -2.49
CA LEU A 124 -7.01 9.20 -2.55
C LEU A 124 -7.11 10.40 -3.50
N ASP A 125 -6.19 11.35 -3.40
CA ASP A 125 -6.15 12.54 -4.24
C ASP A 125 -5.99 12.18 -5.72
N TYR A 126 -5.17 11.16 -6.03
CA TYR A 126 -5.08 10.64 -7.39
C TYR A 126 -6.38 10.00 -7.86
N ARG A 127 -7.05 9.22 -6.99
CA ARG A 127 -8.30 8.54 -7.35
C ARG A 127 -9.42 9.52 -7.67
N LEU A 128 -9.48 10.64 -6.95
CA LEU A 128 -10.49 11.69 -7.07
C LEU A 128 -10.12 12.80 -8.06
N GLY A 129 -8.84 12.95 -8.40
CA GLY A 129 -8.35 13.97 -9.30
C GLY A 129 -8.68 13.73 -10.78
N ASN A 130 -8.40 14.75 -11.59
CA ASN A 130 -8.49 14.67 -13.05
C ASN A 130 -7.44 13.72 -13.61
N GLU A 131 -7.68 13.19 -14.81
CA GLU A 131 -6.73 12.32 -15.51
C GLU A 131 -5.45 13.08 -15.85
N GLU A 132 -4.44 12.91 -15.01
CA GLU A 132 -3.06 13.32 -15.24
C GLU A 132 -2.22 12.06 -15.52
N GLU A 133 -1.21 12.21 -16.38
CA GLU A 133 -0.22 11.18 -16.61
C GLU A 133 0.41 10.72 -15.27
N LEU A 134 0.30 9.43 -14.97
CA LEU A 134 0.66 8.87 -13.66
C LEU A 134 2.09 9.24 -13.20
N LYS A 135 3.07 9.21 -14.12
CA LYS A 135 4.46 9.57 -13.81
C LYS A 135 4.61 11.04 -13.40
N LYS A 136 3.90 11.96 -14.06
CA LYS A 136 3.89 13.39 -13.72
C LYS A 136 3.28 13.63 -12.34
N TYR A 137 2.15 12.96 -12.07
CA TYR A 137 1.50 13.03 -10.77
C TYR A 137 2.45 12.56 -9.66
N VAL A 138 3.04 11.36 -9.79
CA VAL A 138 3.95 10.77 -8.80
C VAL A 138 5.18 11.67 -8.57
N ALA A 139 5.77 12.23 -9.63
CA ALA A 139 6.92 13.14 -9.51
C ALA A 139 6.59 14.40 -8.70
N ARG A 140 5.38 14.96 -8.86
CA ARG A 140 4.90 16.08 -8.04
C ARG A 140 4.62 15.63 -6.61
N ASP A 141 3.98 14.48 -6.44
CA ASP A 141 3.51 13.97 -5.16
C ASP A 141 4.64 13.56 -4.20
N LEU A 142 5.79 13.14 -4.74
CA LEU A 142 7.02 12.92 -3.97
C LEU A 142 7.39 14.10 -3.06
N ARG A 143 7.01 15.33 -3.42
CA ARG A 143 7.25 16.52 -2.59
C ARG A 143 6.58 16.43 -1.22
N ARG A 144 5.51 15.63 -1.05
CA ARG A 144 4.87 15.40 0.25
C ARG A 144 5.78 14.70 1.26
N PHE A 145 6.81 13.98 0.79
CA PHE A 145 7.78 13.25 1.60
C PHE A 145 9.02 14.10 1.95
N TRP A 146 8.94 15.43 1.83
CA TRP A 146 10.06 16.37 2.06
C TRP A 146 10.77 16.20 3.41
N ARG A 147 10.05 15.79 4.46
CA ARG A 147 10.58 15.65 5.83
C ARG A 147 11.65 14.58 5.96
N ILE A 148 11.55 13.54 5.14
CA ILE A 148 12.47 12.40 5.16
C ILE A 148 13.46 12.45 4.02
N LYS A 149 13.31 13.38 3.07
CA LYS A 149 14.07 13.46 1.82
C LYS A 149 15.57 13.26 2.04
N GLY A 150 16.09 12.22 1.40
CA GLY A 150 17.51 11.87 1.35
C GLY A 150 17.81 11.07 0.09
N LYS A 151 19.02 10.51 0.00
CA LYS A 151 19.46 9.67 -1.12
C LYS A 151 20.02 8.32 -0.67
N ASP A 152 20.05 8.07 0.63
CA ASP A 152 20.87 7.03 1.23
C ASP A 152 20.13 5.71 1.33
N ILE A 153 18.84 5.76 1.70
CA ILE A 153 18.06 4.55 1.93
C ILE A 153 16.65 4.65 1.35
N LYS A 154 16.22 3.56 0.72
CA LYS A 154 14.86 3.38 0.25
C LYS A 154 13.95 3.04 1.43
N VAL A 155 12.88 3.81 1.59
CA VAL A 155 11.89 3.61 2.66
C VAL A 155 10.48 3.38 2.14
N GLY A 156 10.29 3.51 0.84
CA GLY A 156 9.03 3.23 0.19
C GLY A 156 9.15 3.27 -1.33
N SER A 157 8.04 3.00 -1.99
CA SER A 157 7.95 2.95 -3.46
C SER A 157 6.55 3.35 -3.91
N TYR A 158 6.49 4.13 -4.98
CA TYR A 158 5.29 4.20 -5.81
C TYR A 158 5.33 3.02 -6.77
N CYS A 159 4.29 2.18 -6.75
CA CYS A 159 4.21 0.99 -7.56
C CYS A 159 2.91 0.94 -8.37
N SER A 160 2.94 0.33 -9.55
CA SER A 160 1.73 0.07 -10.31
C SER A 160 1.83 -1.23 -11.10
N ILE A 161 0.69 -1.75 -11.49
CA ILE A 161 0.53 -2.91 -12.36
C ILE A 161 -0.35 -2.53 -13.55
N SER A 162 -0.16 -3.19 -14.68
CA SER A 162 -1.03 -3.00 -15.84
C SER A 162 -2.43 -3.55 -15.53
N ILE A 163 -3.42 -2.67 -15.50
CA ILE A 163 -4.82 -3.02 -15.25
C ILE A 163 -5.56 -3.15 -16.59
N PRO A 164 -6.19 -4.30 -16.89
CA PRO A 164 -7.03 -4.45 -18.07
C PRO A 164 -8.20 -3.44 -18.09
N LYS A 165 -8.50 -2.87 -19.27
CA LYS A 165 -9.60 -1.90 -19.47
C LYS A 165 -10.95 -2.36 -18.87
N ARG A 166 -11.24 -3.66 -18.92
CA ARG A 166 -12.49 -4.24 -18.38
C ARG A 166 -12.68 -4.10 -16.86
N ILE A 167 -11.61 -3.78 -16.11
CA ILE A 167 -11.66 -3.60 -14.65
C ILE A 167 -11.03 -2.26 -14.21
N SER A 168 -10.69 -1.37 -15.15
CA SER A 168 -10.05 -0.08 -14.83
C SER A 168 -11.00 0.92 -14.19
N ASP A 169 -12.31 0.69 -14.26
CA ASP A 169 -13.33 1.50 -13.61
C ASP A 169 -13.31 1.33 -12.07
N ILE A 170 -13.01 0.12 -11.59
CA ILE A 170 -12.92 -0.19 -10.15
C ILE A 170 -11.49 -0.02 -9.61
N VAL A 171 -10.47 -0.38 -10.39
CA VAL A 171 -9.07 -0.37 -9.97
C VAL A 171 -8.26 0.48 -10.93
N ARG A 172 -7.77 1.64 -10.45
CA ARG A 172 -6.91 2.53 -11.23
C ARG A 172 -5.89 3.25 -10.34
N GLY A 173 -4.77 3.63 -10.94
CA GLY A 173 -3.71 4.40 -10.29
C GLY A 173 -2.51 3.57 -9.86
N TYR A 174 -2.09 3.77 -8.61
CA TYR A 174 -0.87 3.21 -8.06
C TYR A 174 -1.07 2.84 -6.59
N ALA A 175 -0.15 2.04 -6.07
CA ALA A 175 0.01 1.77 -4.66
C ALA A 175 1.26 2.49 -4.14
N VAL A 176 1.24 2.90 -2.88
CA VAL A 176 2.44 3.36 -2.17
C VAL A 176 2.82 2.31 -1.14
N VAL A 177 4.04 1.79 -1.26
CA VAL A 177 4.62 0.85 -0.31
C VAL A 177 5.45 1.65 0.70
N ILE A 178 5.29 1.39 1.99
CA ILE A 178 6.05 2.01 3.08
C ILE A 178 6.66 0.92 3.96
N GLY A 179 7.99 0.97 4.11
CA GLY A 179 8.77 0.11 5.01
C GLY A 179 9.00 0.78 6.35
N VAL A 180 8.65 0.11 7.45
CA VAL A 180 8.82 0.65 8.82
C VAL A 180 9.74 -0.24 9.65
N GLU A 181 10.75 0.37 10.26
CA GLU A 181 11.61 -0.27 11.25
C GLU A 181 10.94 -0.22 12.63
N ILE A 182 10.95 -1.37 13.31
CA ILE A 182 10.31 -1.60 14.61
C ILE A 182 11.39 -1.97 15.61
#